data_AF-A0A090TB02-F1
#
_entry.id   AF-A0A090TB02-F1
#
_cell.length_a   1.000
_cell.length_b   1.000
_cell.length_c   1.000
_cell.angle_alpha   90.00
_cell.angle_beta   90.00
_cell.angle_gamma   90.00
#
_symmetry.space_group_name_H-M   'P 1'
#
loop_
_entity.id
_entity.type
_entity.pdbx_description
1 polymer ?
#
loop_
_entity_poly.entity_id
_entity_poly.type
_entity_poly.pdbx_seq_one_letter_code
_entity_poly.pdbx_strand_id
1 'polypeptide(L)' 'MPTRETYVQDEVRPYPFEEALSIHQALSLQYQSLGFQVIEIPLMSVQQRVEFVVELCQTRSAITD' A
#
# COMPACT_ATOMS: atom_id res chain seq x y z
N MET A 1 -4.49 -2.14 -0.21
CA MET A 1 -5.12 -3.38 -0.70
C MET A 1 -5.53 -3.22 -2.17
N PRO A 2 -5.44 -4.25 -3.02
CA PRO A 2 -6.07 -4.27 -4.34
C PRO A 2 -7.59 -4.10 -4.23
N THR A 3 -8.21 -3.22 -5.01
CA THR A 3 -9.68 -3.06 -5.05
C THR A 3 -10.23 -3.46 -6.41
N ARG A 4 -11.48 -3.93 -6.48
CA ARG A 4 -12.08 -4.37 -7.76
C ARG A 4 -12.25 -3.21 -8.75
N GLU A 5 -12.39 -2.00 -8.24
CA GLU A 5 -12.59 -0.76 -9.03
C GLU A 5 -11.31 -0.32 -9.76
N THR A 6 -10.14 -0.74 -9.28
CA THR A 6 -8.83 -0.27 -9.77
C THR A 6 -7.91 -1.40 -10.25
N TYR A 7 -8.30 -2.65 -10.01
CA TYR A 7 -7.54 -3.82 -10.45
C TYR A 7 -7.87 -4.18 -11.90
N VAL A 8 -6.84 -4.23 -12.73
CA VAL A 8 -6.92 -4.71 -14.12
C VAL A 8 -5.84 -5.77 -14.27
N GLN A 9 -6.22 -6.91 -14.84
CA GLN A 9 -5.27 -7.95 -15.22
C GLN A 9 -4.56 -7.49 -16.50
N ASP A 10 -3.25 -7.32 -16.41
CA ASP A 10 -2.38 -6.83 -17.48
C ASP A 10 -1.01 -7.51 -17.39
N GLU A 11 -0.08 -7.16 -18.28
CA GLU A 11 1.27 -7.78 -18.31
C GLU A 11 2.08 -7.56 -17.01
N VAL A 12 1.73 -6.56 -16.20
CA VAL A 12 2.38 -6.27 -14.90
C VAL A 12 1.65 -6.98 -13.76
N ARG A 13 0.34 -7.20 -13.89
CA ARG A 13 -0.53 -7.88 -12.93
C ARG A 13 -1.17 -9.09 -13.60
N PRO A 14 -0.41 -10.19 -13.77
CA PRO A 14 -0.86 -11.32 -14.58
C PRO A 14 -1.87 -12.24 -13.88
N TYR A 15 -2.07 -12.06 -12.56
CA TYR A 15 -2.90 -12.92 -11.73
C TYR A 15 -4.36 -12.45 -11.65
N PRO A 16 -5.32 -13.36 -11.44
CA PRO A 16 -6.70 -13.00 -11.11
C PRO A 16 -6.79 -12.16 -9.83
N PHE A 17 -7.88 -11.41 -9.68
CA PHE A 17 -8.09 -10.52 -8.53
C PHE A 17 -7.98 -11.26 -7.19
N GLU A 18 -8.56 -12.45 -7.08
CA GLU A 18 -8.53 -13.26 -5.87
C GLU A 18 -7.11 -13.64 -5.47
N GLU A 19 -6.26 -14.00 -6.44
CA GLU A 19 -4.85 -14.32 -6.19
C GLU A 19 -4.04 -13.05 -5.85
N ALA A 20 -4.36 -11.92 -6.47
CA ALA A 20 -3.77 -10.64 -6.11
C ALA A 20 -4.04 -10.24 -4.65
N LEU A 21 -5.23 -10.57 -4.13
CA LEU A 21 -5.55 -10.39 -2.71
C LEU A 21 -4.68 -11.28 -1.82
N SER A 22 -4.53 -12.55 -2.17
CA SER A 22 -3.65 -13.48 -1.43
C SER A 22 -2.20 -13.01 -1.43
N ILE A 23 -1.68 -12.54 -2.57
CA ILE A 23 -0.33 -11.97 -2.67
C ILE A 23 -0.21 -10.72 -1.78
N HIS A 24 -1.18 -9.81 -1.82
CA HIS A 24 -1.17 -8.60 -0.97
C HIS A 24 -1.14 -8.94 0.52
N GLN A 25 -1.92 -9.93 0.95
CA GLN A 25 -1.93 -10.39 2.34
C GLN A 25 -0.58 -11.00 2.74
N ALA A 26 -0.03 -11.90 1.92
CA ALA A 26 1.26 -12.53 2.18
C ALA A 26 2.40 -11.50 2.28
N LEU A 27 2.44 -10.53 1.37
CA LEU A 27 3.42 -9.45 1.40
C LEU A 27 3.28 -8.59 2.66
N SER A 28 2.05 -8.19 3.01
CA SER A 28 1.81 -7.34 4.19
C SER A 28 2.26 -8.04 5.48
N LEU A 29 1.91 -9.32 5.63
CA LEU A 29 2.36 -10.15 6.76
C LEU A 29 3.89 -10.30 6.79
N GLN A 30 4.53 -10.51 5.64
CA GLN A 30 5.98 -10.64 5.56
C GLN A 30 6.68 -9.34 5.98
N TYR A 31 6.24 -8.18 5.50
CA TYR A 31 6.79 -6.89 5.92
C TYR A 31 6.62 -6.67 7.43
N GLN A 32 5.44 -6.96 7.97
CA GLN A 32 5.18 -6.88 9.40
C GLN A 32 6.08 -7.83 10.21
N SER A 33 6.29 -9.05 9.74
CA SER A 33 7.18 -10.03 10.40
C SER A 33 8.64 -9.59 10.45
N LEU A 34 9.08 -8.75 9.49
CA LEU A 34 10.41 -8.16 9.43
C LEU A 34 10.53 -6.86 10.25
N GLY A 35 9.47 -6.47 10.97
CA GLY A 35 9.44 -5.27 11.81
C GLY A 35 9.08 -3.97 11.07
N PHE A 36 8.68 -4.05 9.79
CA PHE A 36 8.18 -2.88 9.07
C PHE A 36 6.73 -2.58 9.45
N GLN A 37 6.42 -1.29 9.58
CA GLN A 37 5.03 -0.85 9.66
C GLN A 37 4.43 -0.72 8.26
N VAL A 38 3.44 -1.56 7.96
CA VAL A 38 2.64 -1.43 6.73
C VAL A 38 1.56 -0.37 6.95
N ILE A 39 1.57 0.67 6.13
CA ILE A 39 0.64 1.80 6.24
C ILE A 39 -0.32 1.75 5.04
N GLU A 40 -1.62 1.77 5.31
CA GLU A 40 -2.64 1.83 4.28
C GLU A 40 -2.85 3.27 3.82
N ILE A 41 -2.80 3.48 2.49
CA ILE A 41 -3.07 4.78 1.88
C ILE A 41 -4.54 4.80 1.44
N PRO A 42 -5.36 5.77 1.89
CA PRO A 42 -6.75 5.88 1.49
C PRO A 42 -6.94 6.01 -0.03
N LEU A 43 -8.05 5.48 -0.54
CA LEU A 43 -8.43 5.68 -1.94
C LEU A 43 -8.95 7.11 -2.13
N MET A 44 -8.10 7.97 -2.68
CA MET A 44 -8.38 9.38 -2.93
C MET A 44 -7.70 9.85 -4.21
N SER A 45 -7.87 11.12 -4.58
CA SER A 45 -7.20 11.69 -5.76
C SER A 45 -5.67 11.57 -5.65
N VAL A 46 -4.98 11.59 -6.80
CA VAL A 46 -3.51 11.51 -6.82
C VAL A 46 -2.89 12.59 -5.95
N GLN A 47 -3.39 13.83 -6.04
CA GLN A 47 -2.90 14.97 -5.27
C GLN A 47 -3.00 14.73 -3.75
N GLN A 48 -4.18 14.30 -3.29
CA GLN A 48 -4.40 14.02 -1.86
C GLN A 48 -3.53 12.86 -1.34
N ARG A 49 -3.25 11.84 -2.17
CA ARG A 49 -2.31 10.76 -1.81
C ARG A 49 -0.90 11.26 -1.64
N VAL A 50 -0.45 12.18 -2.50
CA VAL A 50 0.89 12.79 -2.38
C VAL A 50 0.98 13.58 -1.08
N GLU A 51 0.02 14.46 -0.82
CA GLU A 51 -0.05 15.25 0.42
C GLU A 51 -0.01 14.37 1.66
N PHE A 52 -0.84 13.32 1.72
CA PHE A 52 -0.86 12.36 2.83
C PHE A 52 0.51 11.70 3.06
N VAL A 53 1.18 11.24 2.00
CA VAL A 53 2.48 10.55 2.14
C VAL A 53 3.57 11.52 2.59
N VAL A 54 3.58 12.75 2.07
CA VAL A 54 4.54 13.78 2.46
C VAL A 54 4.38 14.14 3.94
N GLU A 55 3.16 14.42 4.38
CA GLU A 55 2.85 14.75 5.78
C GLU A 55 3.22 13.60 6.74
N LEU A 56 2.93 12.35 6.34
CA LEU A 56 3.29 11.16 7.10
C LEU A 56 4.81 11.02 7.28
N CYS A 57 5.58 11.25 6.22
CA CYS A 57 7.05 11.20 6.27
C CYS A 57 7.64 12.33 7.13
N GLN A 58 7.09 13.53 7.06
CA GLN A 58 7.55 14.67 7.87
C GLN A 58 7.25 14.45 9.36
N THR A 59 6.05 13.98 9.69
CA THR A 59 5.63 13.72 11.08
C THR A 59 6.47 12.62 11.72
N ARG A 60 6.80 11.56 10.96
CA ARG A 60 7.63 10.44 11.46
C ARG A 60 9.11 10.80 11.58
N SER A 61 9.61 11.72 10.77
CA SER A 61 11.00 12.20 10.89
C SER A 61 11.22 12.94 12.21
N ALA A 62 10.20 13.66 12.69
CA ALA A 62 10.25 14.42 13.94
C ALA A 62 10.16 13.58 15.24
N ILE A 63 9.98 12.25 15.15
CA ILE A 63 9.92 11.34 16.30
C ILE A 63 11.30 10.69 16.57
N THR A 64 12.29 10.94 15.70
CA THR A 64 13.64 10.34 15.81
C THR A 64 14.69 11.28 16.41
N ASP A 65 14.27 12.45 16.94
CA ASP A 65 15.13 13.39 17.68
C ASP A 65 14.92 13.26 19.20
#